data_AF-C0W5V7-F1
#
_entry.id   AF-C0W5V7-F1
#
_cell.length_a   1.000
_cell.length_b   1.000
_cell.length_c   1.000
_cell.angle_alpha   90.00
_cell.angle_beta   90.00
_cell.angle_gamma   90.00
#
_symmetry.space_group_name_H-M   'P 1'
#
loop_
_entity.id
_entity.type
_entity.pdbx_description
1 polymer ?
#
loop_
_entity_poly.entity_id
_entity_poly.type
_entity_poly.pdbx_seq_one_letter_code
_entity_poly.pdbx_strand_id
1 'polypeptide(L)'
;MTTNPTTPDLTLAALNDLDGAAAPGPFTFGIGSKVITFPDPMDMPAEETERFLTDMQSLSWPMEVFKRWLSAEDYQLLVDQGLTGRQSVLLLRQANRHYEAGLGDLGKGAPSSTD
;
A
#
# COMPACT_ATOMS: atom_id res chain seq x y z
N MET A 1 10.86 -36.99 -32.06
CA MET A 1 11.35 -35.71 -31.51
C MET A 1 10.69 -35.54 -30.16
N THR A 2 11.41 -35.77 -29.07
CA THR A 2 10.92 -35.52 -27.71
C THR A 2 11.33 -34.12 -27.31
N THR A 3 10.38 -33.18 -27.28
CA THR A 3 10.57 -31.87 -26.67
C THR A 3 10.78 -32.10 -25.17
N ASN A 4 11.98 -31.87 -24.65
CA ASN A 4 12.17 -31.81 -23.21
C ASN A 4 11.34 -30.62 -22.70
N PRO A 5 10.47 -30.79 -21.68
CA PRO A 5 9.78 -29.67 -21.09
C PRO A 5 10.82 -28.71 -20.51
N THR A 6 10.77 -27.45 -20.92
CA THR A 6 11.61 -26.39 -20.36
C THR A 6 11.19 -26.19 -18.92
N THR A 7 12.10 -26.43 -17.98
CA THR A 7 11.89 -26.08 -16.56
C THR A 7 11.77 -24.56 -16.46
N PRO A 8 10.71 -24.01 -15.84
CA PRO A 8 10.56 -22.57 -15.68
C PRO A 8 11.56 -22.03 -14.64
N ASP A 9 12.08 -20.82 -14.86
CA ASP A 9 13.03 -20.14 -13.95
C ASP A 9 12.37 -19.73 -12.62
N LEU A 10 11.05 -19.48 -12.62
CA LEU A 10 10.25 -19.16 -11.44
C LEU A 10 8.85 -19.75 -11.59
N THR A 11 8.28 -20.23 -10.49
CA THR A 11 6.90 -20.73 -10.42
C THR A 11 6.09 -19.89 -9.43
N LEU A 12 4.76 -19.93 -9.54
CA LEU A 12 3.89 -19.27 -8.56
C LEU A 12 4.12 -19.79 -7.14
N ALA A 13 4.37 -21.09 -6.98
CA ALA A 13 4.68 -21.66 -5.66
C ALA A 13 5.96 -21.05 -5.07
N ALA A 14 7.02 -20.98 -5.87
CA ALA A 14 8.28 -20.35 -5.45
C ALA A 14 8.12 -18.84 -5.20
N LEU A 15 7.26 -18.15 -5.94
CA LEU A 15 6.94 -16.74 -5.68
C LEU A 15 6.22 -16.56 -4.33
N ASN A 16 5.25 -17.41 -4.02
CA ASN A 16 4.55 -17.37 -2.72
C ASN A 16 5.50 -17.66 -1.55
N ASP A 17 6.51 -18.51 -1.74
CA ASP A 17 7.54 -18.74 -0.72
C ASP A 17 8.42 -17.49 -0.48
N LEU A 18 8.63 -16.66 -1.51
CA LEU A 18 9.40 -15.41 -1.41
C LEU A 18 8.61 -14.28 -0.73
N ASP A 19 7.29 -14.29 -0.81
CA ASP A 19 6.38 -13.26 -0.29
C ASP A 19 6.35 -13.17 1.25
N GLY A 20 6.94 -14.14 1.97
CA GLY A 20 6.95 -14.19 3.44
C GLY A 20 7.79 -13.12 4.16
N ALA A 21 8.38 -12.15 3.46
CA ALA A 21 9.17 -11.08 4.06
C ALA A 21 8.27 -9.94 4.57
N ALA A 22 8.56 -9.42 5.77
CA ALA A 22 7.71 -8.46 6.47
C ALA A 22 7.35 -7.23 5.62
N ALA A 23 6.10 -7.16 5.16
CA ALA A 23 5.55 -6.00 4.48
C ALA A 23 5.23 -4.87 5.50
N PRO A 24 5.33 -3.59 5.10
CA PRO A 24 4.77 -2.50 5.88
C PRO A 24 3.25 -2.69 6.03
N GLY A 25 2.77 -2.86 7.26
CA GLY A 25 1.33 -2.94 7.52
C GLY A 25 0.57 -1.66 7.16
N PRO A 26 -0.76 -1.62 7.36
CA PRO A 26 -1.59 -0.47 6.99
C PRO A 26 -1.20 0.82 7.72
N PHE A 27 -1.39 1.98 7.06
CA PHE A 27 -1.25 3.28 7.71
C PHE A 27 -2.49 3.58 8.58
N THR A 28 -2.28 3.98 9.84
CA THR A 28 -3.37 4.33 10.77
C THR A 28 -3.32 5.79 11.18
N PHE A 29 -4.50 6.42 11.30
CA PHE A 29 -4.63 7.81 11.73
C PHE A 29 -5.62 7.92 12.90
N GLY A 30 -5.15 8.45 14.04
CA GLY A 30 -6.00 8.70 15.20
C GLY A 30 -6.82 9.99 15.05
N ILE A 31 -8.12 9.90 15.32
CA ILE A 31 -9.03 11.05 15.32
C ILE A 31 -10.05 10.96 16.45
N GLY A 32 -9.97 11.89 17.40
CA GLY A 32 -10.71 11.78 18.66
C GLY A 32 -10.35 10.49 19.41
N SER A 33 -11.35 9.66 19.72
CA SER A 33 -11.18 8.33 20.31
C SER A 33 -11.22 7.19 19.30
N LYS A 34 -11.19 7.48 18.00
CA LYS A 34 -11.26 6.50 16.91
C LYS A 34 -9.95 6.42 16.14
N VAL A 35 -9.77 5.31 15.42
CA VAL A 35 -8.62 5.07 14.54
C VAL A 35 -9.15 4.78 13.15
N ILE A 36 -8.70 5.55 12.17
CA ILE A 36 -8.95 5.32 10.74
C ILE A 36 -7.82 4.44 10.21
N THR A 37 -8.17 3.43 9.42
CA THR A 37 -7.21 2.49 8.84
C THR A 37 -7.24 2.57 7.33
N PHE A 38 -6.11 2.93 6.73
CA PHE A 38 -5.94 2.90 5.28
C PHE A 38 -5.66 1.46 4.82
N PRO A 39 -5.96 1.09 3.56
CA PRO A 39 -5.66 -0.23 3.03
C PRO A 39 -4.18 -0.59 3.16
N ASP A 40 -3.89 -1.89 3.28
CA ASP A 40 -2.55 -2.41 3.09
C ASP A 40 -2.36 -2.76 1.60
N PRO A 41 -1.56 -2.01 0.84
CA PRO A 41 -1.38 -2.26 -0.58
C PRO A 41 -0.74 -3.62 -0.88
N MET A 42 0.01 -4.22 0.05
CA MET A 42 0.68 -5.50 -0.18
C MET A 42 -0.26 -6.70 0.06
N ASP A 43 -1.36 -6.50 0.78
CA ASP A 43 -2.42 -7.51 0.99
C ASP A 43 -3.54 -7.41 -0.06
N MET A 44 -3.42 -6.48 -1.02
CA MET A 44 -4.39 -6.24 -2.09
C MET A 44 -4.03 -7.00 -3.38
N PRO A 45 -5.01 -7.30 -4.25
CA PRO A 45 -4.72 -7.76 -5.61
C PRO A 45 -3.87 -6.73 -6.37
N ALA A 46 -2.90 -7.20 -7.16
CA ALA A 46 -1.92 -6.33 -7.83
C ALA A 46 -2.54 -5.15 -8.62
N GLU A 47 -3.64 -5.37 -9.34
CA GLU A 47 -4.34 -4.30 -10.08
C GLU A 47 -4.91 -3.22 -9.14
N GLU A 48 -5.46 -3.62 -7.99
CA GLU A 48 -5.97 -2.70 -6.99
C GLU A 48 -4.82 -1.99 -6.25
N THR A 49 -3.70 -2.67 -6.02
CA THR A 49 -2.46 -2.08 -5.49
C THR A 49 -1.95 -0.96 -6.40
N GLU A 50 -1.82 -1.21 -7.71
CA GLU A 50 -1.37 -0.21 -8.68
C GLU A 50 -2.29 1.01 -8.71
N ARG A 51 -3.61 0.77 -8.68
CA ARG A 51 -4.61 1.83 -8.65
C ARG A 51 -4.54 2.65 -7.36
N PHE A 52 -4.41 1.99 -6.21
CA PHE A 52 -4.25 2.64 -4.92
C PHE A 52 -3.01 3.52 -4.90
N LEU A 53 -1.84 2.98 -5.27
CA LEU A 53 -0.58 3.72 -5.29
C LEU A 53 -0.63 4.92 -6.26
N THR A 54 -1.28 4.76 -7.42
CA THR A 54 -1.48 5.87 -8.37
C THR A 54 -2.33 7.00 -7.77
N ASP A 55 -3.46 6.67 -7.13
CA ASP A 55 -4.33 7.66 -6.48
C ASP A 55 -3.59 8.36 -5.32
N MET A 56 -2.79 7.62 -4.55
CA MET A 56 -1.96 8.14 -3.45
C MET A 56 -0.84 9.08 -3.95
N GLN A 57 -0.23 8.80 -5.11
CA GLN A 57 0.83 9.62 -5.71
C GLN A 57 0.31 10.92 -6.34
N SER A 58 -0.92 10.93 -6.88
CA SER A 58 -1.51 12.11 -7.50
C SER A 58 -1.60 13.31 -6.55
N LEU A 59 -1.79 13.05 -5.26
CA LEU A 59 -2.01 14.03 -4.18
C LEU A 59 -3.11 15.07 -4.46
N SER A 60 -3.87 14.88 -5.55
CA SER A 60 -4.94 15.74 -6.02
C SER A 60 -6.25 15.19 -5.51
N TRP A 61 -7.16 16.08 -5.06
CA TRP A 61 -8.47 15.71 -4.51
C TRP A 61 -8.43 14.72 -3.33
N PRO A 62 -7.77 15.05 -2.20
CA PRO A 62 -7.58 14.09 -1.11
C PRO A 62 -8.86 13.46 -0.57
N MET A 63 -9.96 14.23 -0.53
CA MET A 63 -11.25 13.69 -0.06
C MET A 63 -11.82 12.62 -1.00
N GLU A 64 -11.60 12.71 -2.30
CA GLU A 64 -12.03 11.66 -3.25
C GLU A 64 -11.17 10.40 -3.10
N VAL A 65 -9.87 10.57 -2.85
CA VAL A 65 -8.97 9.45 -2.54
C VAL A 65 -9.43 8.75 -1.25
N PHE A 66 -9.70 9.51 -0.19
CA PHE A 66 -10.20 8.95 1.07
C PHE A 66 -11.54 8.24 0.89
N LYS A 67 -12.47 8.82 0.13
CA LYS A 67 -13.77 8.23 -0.14
C LYS A 67 -13.68 6.89 -0.86
N ARG A 68 -12.70 6.74 -1.74
CA ARG A 68 -12.50 5.51 -2.52
C ARG A 68 -11.90 4.39 -1.68
N TRP A 69 -10.92 4.73 -0.85
CA TRP A 69 -10.03 3.71 -0.26
C TRP A 69 -10.27 3.46 1.22
N LEU A 70 -10.91 4.38 1.93
CA LEU A 70 -11.34 4.13 3.31
C LEU A 70 -12.67 3.39 3.33
N SER A 71 -12.93 2.71 4.44
CA SER A 71 -14.28 2.24 4.72
C SER A 71 -15.26 3.42 4.76
N ALA A 72 -16.54 3.14 4.49
CA ALA A 72 -17.57 4.18 4.54
C ALA A 72 -17.64 4.84 5.93
N GLU A 73 -17.40 4.08 7.02
CA GLU A 73 -17.35 4.63 8.38
C GLU A 73 -16.16 5.58 8.54
N ASP A 74 -14.95 5.14 8.17
CA ASP A 74 -13.73 5.93 8.34
C ASP A 74 -13.74 7.20 7.49
N TYR A 75 -14.25 7.12 6.26
CA TYR A 75 -14.45 8.30 5.42
C TYR A 75 -15.43 9.28 6.07
N GLN A 76 -16.56 8.80 6.60
CA GLN A 76 -17.54 9.66 7.23
C GLN A 76 -16.96 10.37 8.46
N LEU A 77 -16.07 9.71 9.22
CA LEU A 77 -15.37 10.34 10.34
C LEU A 77 -14.51 11.53 9.91
N LEU A 78 -13.83 11.45 8.76
CA LEU A 78 -13.06 12.58 8.23
C LEU A 78 -13.98 13.74 7.85
N VAL A 79 -15.14 13.44 7.28
CA VAL A 79 -16.15 14.44 6.90
C VAL A 79 -16.72 15.13 8.14
N ASP A 80 -17.12 14.36 9.16
CA ASP A 80 -17.72 14.86 10.39
C ASP A 80 -16.75 15.75 11.19
N GLN A 81 -15.46 15.46 11.10
CA GLN A 81 -14.40 16.22 11.78
C GLN A 81 -14.02 17.50 11.01
N GLY A 82 -14.55 17.71 9.81
CA GLY A 82 -14.42 18.97 9.08
C GLY A 82 -12.97 19.33 8.74
N LEU A 83 -12.19 18.37 8.25
CA LEU A 83 -10.80 18.62 7.87
C LEU A 83 -10.69 19.76 6.85
N THR A 84 -9.77 20.69 7.11
CA THR A 84 -9.41 21.70 6.12
C THR A 84 -8.69 21.05 4.94
N GLY A 85 -8.77 21.64 3.74
CA GLY A 85 -8.05 21.13 2.57
C GLY A 85 -6.55 20.94 2.81
N ARG A 86 -5.92 21.79 3.63
CA ARG A 86 -4.52 21.64 4.03
C ARG A 86 -4.30 20.37 4.84
N GLN A 87 -5.15 20.11 5.85
CA GLN A 87 -5.04 18.90 6.66
C GLN A 87 -5.26 17.65 5.82
N SER A 88 -6.24 17.66 4.90
CA SER A 88 -6.49 16.53 4.00
C SER A 88 -5.28 16.23 3.11
N VAL A 89 -4.62 17.26 2.54
CA VAL A 89 -3.39 17.07 1.76
C VAL A 89 -2.26 16.50 2.62
N LEU A 90 -2.09 17.00 3.85
CA LEU A 90 -1.04 16.54 4.75
C LEU A 90 -1.25 15.08 5.19
N LEU A 91 -2.49 14.70 5.50
CA LEU A 91 -2.84 13.32 5.84
C LEU A 91 -2.52 12.37 4.68
N LEU A 92 -2.95 12.71 3.46
CA LEU A 92 -2.68 11.90 2.28
C LEU A 92 -1.16 11.74 2.02
N ARG A 93 -0.39 12.83 2.17
CA ARG A 93 1.07 12.77 2.05
C ARG A 93 1.73 11.89 3.09
N GLN A 94 1.24 11.91 4.33
CA GLN A 94 1.80 11.09 5.41
C GLN A 94 1.53 9.60 5.15
N ALA A 95 0.32 9.27 4.71
CA ALA A 95 -0.02 7.91 4.31
C ALA A 95 0.83 7.44 3.12
N ASN A 96 1.02 8.27 2.07
CA ASN A 96 1.88 7.94 0.94
C ASN A 96 3.33 7.63 1.38
N ARG A 97 3.93 8.49 2.21
CA ARG A 97 5.30 8.27 2.73
C ARG A 97 5.46 6.96 3.50
N HIS A 98 4.43 6.54 4.24
CA HIS A 98 4.45 5.27 4.96
C HIS A 98 4.64 4.10 4.00
N TYR A 99 3.91 4.10 2.88
CA TYR A 99 4.02 3.04 1.87
C TYR A 99 5.31 3.14 1.03
N GLU A 100 5.76 4.35 0.67
CA GLU A 100 7.06 4.55 -0.01
C GLU A 100 8.23 4.00 0.82
N ALA A 101 8.21 4.20 2.14
CA ALA A 101 9.25 3.73 3.03
C ALA A 101 9.36 2.19 3.01
N GLY A 102 8.22 1.48 3.10
CA GLY A 102 8.24 0.03 3.09
C GLY A 102 8.47 -0.58 1.70
N LEU A 103 7.94 0.01 0.63
CA LEU A 103 8.26 -0.41 -0.75
C LEU A 103 9.74 -0.18 -1.09
N GLY A 104 10.32 0.93 -0.61
CA GLY A 104 11.73 1.23 -0.77
C GLY A 104 12.64 0.25 -0.02
N ASP A 105 12.18 -0.31 1.10
CA ASP A 105 12.89 -1.36 1.85
C ASP A 105 12.84 -2.71 1.12
N LEU A 106 11.69 -3.08 0.55
CA LEU A 106 11.54 -4.26 -0.31
C LEU A 106 12.47 -4.22 -1.54
N GLY A 107 12.74 -3.02 -2.09
CA GLY A 107 13.69 -2.83 -3.19
C GLY A 107 15.17 -2.92 -2.81
N LYS A 108 15.51 -2.93 -1.51
CA LYS A 108 16.87 -3.08 -0.98
C LYS A 108 17.16 -4.50 -0.50
N GLY A 109 16.71 -5.48 -1.28
CA GLY A 109 16.93 -6.91 -1.02
C GLY A 109 18.34 -7.19 -0.49
N ALA A 110 18.39 -8.06 0.53
CA ALA A 110 19.51 -8.54 1.33
C ALA A 110 20.92 -8.12 0.85
N PRO A 111 21.82 -7.65 1.75
CA PRO A 111 23.21 -7.44 1.37
C PRO A 111 23.73 -8.73 0.75
N SER A 112 24.15 -8.66 -0.51
CA SER A 112 24.87 -9.74 -1.17
C SER A 112 26.07 -10.07 -0.28
N SER A 113 25.95 -11.11 0.53
CA SER A 113 27.11 -11.78 1.10
C SER A 113 27.80 -12.48 -0.07
N THR A 114 28.73 -11.76 -0.67
CA THR A 114 29.74 -12.36 -1.53
C THR A 114 30.69 -13.12 -0.61
N ASP A 115 30.79 -14.43 -0.78
CA ASP A 115 31.92 -15.25 -0.35
C ASP A 115 32.50 -15.94 -1.62
#